data_AF-A0A7X7KI43-F1
#
_entry.id   AF-A0A7X7KI43-F1
#
_cell.length_a   1.000
_cell.length_b   1.000
_cell.length_c   1.000
_cell.angle_alpha   90.00
_cell.angle_beta   90.00
_cell.angle_gamma   90.00
#
_symmetry.space_group_name_H-M   'P 1'
#
loop_
_entity.id
_entity.type
_entity.pdbx_description
1 polymer ?
#
loop_
_entity_poly.entity_id
_entity_poly.type
_entity_poly.pdbx_seq_one_letter_code
_entity_poly.pdbx_strand_id
1 'polypeptide(L)'
;DDGRPLGGVDPQQLILLRTLAGAVGGFAMAPHSIEQWLNVEHVPLGEQSGGPALRVTAAEKARLPGEILLAFRDDGATPENLSYAVGGASGKVKFLGWQINTPAVDALFAPPADLPRQAVEQADLHRVFSAAVTFALDRVDDRRRPRGRDEDEKITLLARDPDGNGLLCRSQGKLILMVSGTPKQMGAAQGALVRDTARRMIDRVVYGVGGADTVHSGTWFFDRMAEIRRRTEPHIPRRFSEECDALADTVGVSRRDALYGNLFPERFHCSGAALMGRATAGGQVLHARVLDYMRDIDLQTAAMVQVFMPEGHNAWMSLGYGGFVGTVTAMNEKGLAVGEIGGRGDGLWDGMPMSLMLRDVMERADNVEQAVEIIKNTPRTCEYHYVLSDRAGAIRALHCNPEKVTVLAPGEQHPLLPLVPEDSVLISGDNRAKTLSRRIQENYGRIDPAKLIEIIKRPVAMQSNLHNAVFAPETLEMWFADAGRHTPACDEPYAKVNLRELLEYYAARNEREVKDDK
;
A
#
# COMPACT_ATOMS: atom_id res chain seq x y z
N ASP A 1 40.51 -25.56 21.04
CA ASP A 1 40.70 -24.15 20.68
C ASP A 1 40.00 -23.93 19.35
N ASP A 2 38.66 -24.00 19.39
CA ASP A 2 37.85 -24.38 18.22
C ASP A 2 37.10 -23.21 17.58
N GLY A 3 37.56 -21.97 17.80
CA GLY A 3 37.28 -20.82 16.92
C GLY A 3 35.81 -20.48 16.59
N ARG A 4 34.81 -20.99 17.31
CA ARG A 4 33.39 -20.66 17.09
C ARG A 4 32.93 -19.66 18.15
N PRO A 5 32.85 -18.34 17.85
CA PRO A 5 32.17 -17.42 18.73
C PRO A 5 30.67 -17.69 18.58
N LEU A 6 29.99 -18.06 19.68
CA LEU A 6 28.53 -18.20 19.77
C LEU A 6 27.92 -19.51 19.25
N GLY A 7 28.52 -20.66 19.60
CA GLY A 7 27.85 -21.96 19.48
C GLY A 7 26.66 -22.07 20.44
N GLY A 8 25.48 -21.58 20.04
CA GLY A 8 24.26 -21.69 20.83
C GLY A 8 23.17 -20.65 20.54
N VAL A 9 23.45 -19.64 19.73
CA VAL A 9 22.44 -18.64 19.32
C VAL A 9 21.82 -19.07 18.00
N ASP A 10 20.49 -19.10 17.94
CA ASP A 10 19.73 -19.35 16.71
C ASP A 10 20.22 -18.39 15.60
N PRO A 11 20.66 -18.90 14.43
CA PRO A 11 21.11 -18.08 13.31
C PRO A 11 20.13 -16.95 12.91
N GLN A 12 18.82 -17.15 13.09
CA GLN A 12 17.81 -16.12 12.83
C GLN A 12 17.87 -14.97 13.84
N GLN A 13 18.16 -15.25 15.11
CA GLN A 13 18.31 -14.24 16.16
C GLN A 13 19.62 -13.43 15.98
N LEU A 14 20.66 -14.06 15.44
CA LEU A 14 21.92 -13.41 15.09
C LEU A 14 21.76 -12.40 13.94
N ILE A 15 20.93 -12.70 12.93
CA ILE A 15 20.58 -11.78 11.84
C ILE A 15 19.76 -10.61 12.36
N LEU A 16 18.80 -10.85 13.27
CA LEU A 16 18.01 -9.79 13.90
C LEU A 16 18.89 -8.83 14.71
N LEU A 17 19.82 -9.36 15.51
CA LEU A 17 20.81 -8.59 16.28
C LEU A 17 21.75 -7.78 15.39
N ARG A 18 22.20 -8.35 14.26
CA ARG A 18 23.07 -7.66 13.29
C ARG A 18 22.33 -6.57 12.51
N THR A 19 21.06 -6.79 12.19
CA THR A 19 20.19 -5.78 11.56
C THR A 19 19.93 -4.62 12.52
N LEU A 20 19.70 -4.92 13.81
CA LEU A 20 19.61 -3.92 14.89
C LEU A 20 20.93 -3.13 15.03
N ALA A 21 22.08 -3.80 14.98
CA ALA A 21 23.38 -3.14 15.04
C ALA A 21 23.65 -2.25 13.81
N GLY A 22 23.24 -2.68 12.61
CA GLY A 22 23.30 -1.88 11.39
C GLY A 22 22.38 -0.65 11.44
N ALA A 23 21.18 -0.79 12.01
CA ALA A 23 20.28 0.33 12.26
C ALA A 23 20.89 1.34 13.25
N VAL A 24 21.48 0.87 14.35
CA VAL A 24 22.20 1.70 15.34
C VAL A 24 23.42 2.39 14.71
N GLY A 25 24.17 1.72 13.85
CA GLY A 25 25.28 2.33 13.09
C GLY A 25 24.82 3.43 12.14
N GLY A 26 23.64 3.30 11.53
CA GLY A 26 23.02 4.36 10.73
C GLY A 26 22.64 5.60 11.53
N PHE A 27 22.22 5.43 12.79
CA PHE A 27 21.94 6.56 13.70
C PHE A 27 23.19 7.33 14.12
N ALA A 28 24.35 6.67 14.22
CA ALA A 28 25.63 7.31 14.59
C ALA A 28 26.16 8.31 13.55
N MET A 29 25.66 8.28 12.31
CA MET A 29 26.10 9.16 11.21
C MET A 29 25.41 10.54 11.20
N ALA A 30 24.48 10.81 12.12
CA ALA A 30 23.75 12.09 12.24
C ALA A 30 23.65 12.57 13.72
N PRO A 31 24.77 12.98 14.34
CA PRO A 31 24.84 13.24 15.79
C PRO A 31 23.88 14.34 16.30
N HIS A 32 23.60 15.39 15.53
CA HIS A 32 22.66 16.45 15.92
C HIS A 32 21.19 16.02 15.94
N SER A 33 20.84 14.90 15.30
CA SER A 33 19.48 14.38 15.35
C SER A 33 19.23 13.54 16.60
N ILE A 34 20.27 12.97 17.22
CA ILE A 34 20.16 12.04 18.36
C ILE A 34 19.67 12.74 19.63
N GLU A 35 20.17 13.96 19.90
CA GLU A 35 19.86 14.75 21.10
C GLU A 35 18.37 15.17 21.19
N GLN A 36 17.61 15.11 20.09
CA GLN A 36 16.19 15.42 20.08
C GLN A 36 15.30 14.26 20.55
N TRP A 37 15.86 13.05 20.63
CA TRP A 37 15.10 11.80 20.83
C TRP A 37 15.62 10.95 21.98
N LEU A 38 16.87 11.12 22.39
CA LEU A 38 17.49 10.38 23.48
C LEU A 38 18.17 11.36 24.44
N ASN A 39 17.93 11.17 25.74
CA ASN A 39 18.70 11.81 26.79
C ASN A 39 19.81 10.83 27.21
N VAL A 40 21.05 11.30 27.16
CA VAL A 40 22.21 10.54 27.61
C VAL A 40 22.77 11.21 28.86
N GLU A 41 22.67 10.51 29.99
CA GLU A 41 23.12 10.99 31.28
C GLU A 41 24.27 10.13 31.78
N HIS A 42 25.30 10.80 32.30
CA HIS A 42 26.37 10.11 33.02
C HIS A 42 25.90 9.85 34.46
N VAL A 43 25.82 8.58 34.84
CA VAL A 43 25.48 8.15 36.19
C VAL A 43 26.79 7.96 36.96
N PRO A 44 27.09 8.83 37.95
CA PRO A 44 28.30 8.72 38.75
C PRO A 44 28.29 7.45 39.63
N LEU A 45 29.47 7.05 40.11
CA LEU A 45 29.66 5.90 41.00
C LEU A 45 28.70 5.96 42.21
N GLY A 46 27.83 4.95 42.34
CA GLY A 46 26.84 4.85 43.41
C GLY A 46 26.22 3.45 43.51
N GLU A 47 25.51 3.19 44.62
CA GLU A 47 25.09 1.86 45.11
C GLU A 47 24.25 0.99 44.14
N GLN A 48 23.76 1.54 43.02
CA GLN A 48 22.89 0.80 42.09
C GLN A 48 23.58 0.19 40.85
N SER A 49 24.80 0.60 40.47
CA SER A 49 25.42 0.16 39.20
C SER A 49 26.81 -0.49 39.29
N GLY A 50 27.44 -0.55 40.46
CA GLY A 50 28.75 -1.23 40.64
C GLY A 50 29.95 -0.59 39.93
N GLY A 51 29.74 0.48 39.14
CA GLY A 51 30.75 1.23 38.37
C GLY A 51 30.14 2.46 37.66
N PRO A 52 30.96 3.30 36.97
CA PRO A 52 30.47 4.42 36.17
C PRO A 52 29.55 3.91 35.06
N ALA A 53 28.42 4.59 34.82
CA ALA A 53 27.43 4.12 33.85
C ALA A 53 26.91 5.24 32.96
N LEU A 54 26.55 4.89 31.73
CA LEU A 54 25.77 5.75 30.84
C LEU A 54 24.32 5.28 30.85
N ARG A 55 23.43 6.19 31.22
CA ARG A 55 21.99 6.01 31.13
C ARG A 55 21.51 6.68 29.86
N VAL A 56 20.88 5.90 29.00
CA VAL A 56 20.19 6.38 27.80
C VAL A 56 18.71 6.20 28.03
N THR A 57 17.99 7.31 28.10
CA THR A 57 16.53 7.33 28.20
C THR A 57 15.93 7.93 26.95
N ALA A 58 14.74 7.47 26.59
CA ALA A 58 13.96 8.11 25.55
C ALA A 58 13.60 9.54 26.00
N ALA A 59 13.83 10.56 25.17
CA ALA A 59 13.44 11.94 25.47
C ALA A 59 11.90 12.03 25.61
N GLU A 60 11.37 13.03 26.34
CA GLU A 60 9.94 13.14 26.68
C GLU A 60 8.96 13.03 25.49
N LYS A 61 9.41 13.27 24.26
CA LYS A 61 8.62 13.18 23.02
C LYS A 61 8.65 11.80 22.33
N ALA A 62 9.43 10.85 22.79
CA ALA A 62 9.58 9.53 22.17
C ALA A 62 8.45 8.58 22.60
N ARG A 63 7.83 7.90 21.62
CA ARG A 63 6.67 6.99 21.82
C ARG A 63 6.98 5.63 22.43
N LEU A 64 8.25 5.29 22.61
CA LEU A 64 8.70 4.05 23.28
C LEU A 64 9.47 4.45 24.54
N PRO A 65 8.79 4.57 25.70
CA PRO A 65 9.49 4.80 26.95
C PRO A 65 10.39 3.59 27.22
N GLY A 66 11.65 3.90 27.54
CA GLY A 66 12.59 2.86 27.88
C GLY A 66 13.90 3.43 28.36
N GLU A 67 14.58 2.62 29.16
CA GLU A 67 15.88 2.92 29.73
C GLU A 67 16.85 1.85 29.25
N ILE A 68 18.02 2.30 28.80
CA ILE A 68 19.19 1.47 28.62
C ILE A 68 20.25 2.01 29.58
N LEU A 69 20.78 1.15 30.43
CA LEU A 69 21.88 1.46 31.32
C LEU A 69 23.09 0.63 30.89
N LEU A 70 24.14 1.30 30.43
CA LEU A 70 25.42 0.71 30.09
C LEU A 70 26.42 1.00 31.22
N ALA A 71 26.71 0.00 32.04
CA ALA A 71 27.70 0.07 33.10
C ALA A 71 29.09 -0.27 32.56
N PHE A 72 30.08 0.51 32.97
CA PHE A 72 31.49 0.33 32.67
C PHE A 72 32.22 -0.20 33.91
N ARG A 73 33.35 -0.85 33.66
CA ARG A 73 34.32 -1.21 34.70
C ARG A 73 34.93 0.06 35.31
N ASP A 74 35.71 -0.11 36.35
CA ASP A 74 36.39 0.98 37.07
C ASP A 74 37.31 1.86 36.17
N ASP A 75 37.67 1.39 34.99
CA ASP A 75 38.43 2.16 33.99
C ASP A 75 37.58 3.21 33.24
N GLY A 76 36.26 3.22 33.43
CA GLY A 76 35.34 4.17 32.82
C GLY A 76 35.19 4.06 31.30
N ALA A 77 35.79 3.05 30.67
CA ALA A 77 35.84 2.92 29.21
C ALA A 77 35.47 1.51 28.72
N THR A 78 35.64 0.49 29.56
CA THR A 78 35.32 -0.90 29.24
C THR A 78 33.90 -1.23 29.71
N PRO A 79 32.93 -1.46 28.80
CA PRO A 79 31.59 -1.87 29.17
C PRO A 79 31.62 -3.24 29.84
N GLU A 80 30.88 -3.36 30.94
CA GLU A 80 30.80 -4.56 31.76
C GLU A 80 29.42 -5.20 31.66
N ASN A 81 28.36 -4.39 31.78
CA ASN A 81 26.99 -4.85 31.75
C ASN A 81 26.10 -3.83 31.04
N LEU A 82 25.11 -4.31 30.29
CA LEU A 82 24.02 -3.50 29.76
C LEU A 82 22.70 -4.05 30.29
N SER A 83 21.87 -3.21 30.88
CA SER A 83 20.48 -3.55 31.18
C SER A 83 19.55 -2.68 30.37
N TYR A 84 18.47 -3.27 29.85
CA TYR A 84 17.47 -2.53 29.11
C TYR A 84 16.07 -2.86 29.61
N ALA A 85 15.19 -1.88 29.54
CA ALA A 85 13.75 -2.02 29.69
C ALA A 85 13.10 -1.08 28.69
N VAL A 86 12.77 -1.59 27.49
CA VAL A 86 12.28 -0.80 26.35
C VAL A 86 11.08 -1.50 25.75
N GLY A 87 9.97 -0.78 25.59
CA GLY A 87 8.80 -1.29 24.83
C GLY A 87 8.20 -2.60 25.36
N GLY A 88 8.25 -2.82 26.67
CA GLY A 88 7.71 -4.04 27.31
C GLY A 88 8.67 -5.24 27.34
N ALA A 89 9.87 -5.13 26.76
CA ALA A 89 10.93 -6.11 26.89
C ALA A 89 12.00 -5.61 27.86
N SER A 90 12.45 -6.47 28.78
CA SER A 90 13.57 -6.18 29.67
C SER A 90 14.59 -7.29 29.68
N GLY A 91 15.86 -6.95 29.91
CA GLY A 91 16.94 -7.91 29.87
C GLY A 91 18.25 -7.34 30.41
N LYS A 92 19.20 -8.25 30.67
CA LYS A 92 20.57 -7.93 31.03
C LYS A 92 21.53 -8.64 30.09
N VAL A 93 22.53 -7.91 29.61
CA VAL A 93 23.62 -8.39 28.77
C VAL A 93 24.90 -8.19 29.56
N LYS A 94 25.69 -9.25 29.73
CA LYS A 94 27.01 -9.19 30.36
C LYS A 94 28.08 -9.26 29.28
N PHE A 95 28.99 -8.29 29.26
CA PHE A 95 30.11 -8.27 28.33
C PHE A 95 31.24 -9.15 28.88
N LEU A 96 31.44 -10.31 28.26
CA LEU A 96 32.48 -11.27 28.66
C LEU A 96 33.88 -10.86 28.19
N GLY A 97 33.97 -10.02 27.16
CA GLY A 97 35.21 -9.46 26.65
C GLY A 97 34.96 -8.16 25.90
N TRP A 98 35.90 -7.23 26.00
CA TRP A 98 35.87 -5.94 25.32
C TRP A 98 37.28 -5.59 24.86
N GLN A 99 37.41 -5.22 23.59
CA GLN A 99 38.68 -4.84 23.01
C GLN A 99 38.47 -3.68 22.04
N ILE A 100 39.32 -2.67 22.14
CA ILE A 100 39.37 -1.50 21.25
C ILE A 100 40.75 -1.46 20.61
N ASN A 101 40.84 -1.02 19.36
CA ASN A 101 42.08 -1.00 18.55
C ASN A 101 42.70 -2.39 18.30
N THR A 102 42.00 -3.49 18.58
CA THR A 102 42.34 -4.80 18.02
C THR A 102 41.97 -4.76 16.52
N PRO A 103 42.81 -5.27 15.61
CA PRO A 103 42.39 -5.49 14.24
C PRO A 103 41.12 -6.31 14.28
N ALA A 104 40.01 -5.73 13.83
CA ALA A 104 38.85 -6.50 13.45
C ALA A 104 39.35 -7.53 12.43
N VAL A 105 39.58 -8.77 12.88
CA VAL A 105 39.90 -9.83 11.93
C VAL A 105 38.64 -10.03 11.10
N ASP A 106 38.76 -9.97 9.77
CA ASP A 106 37.62 -10.08 8.86
C ASP A 106 36.73 -11.31 9.18
N ALA A 107 37.34 -12.36 9.76
CA ALA A 107 36.69 -13.55 10.28
C ALA A 107 35.55 -13.30 11.28
N LEU A 108 35.59 -12.19 12.04
CA LEU A 108 34.56 -11.83 13.03
C LEU A 108 33.28 -11.28 12.36
N PHE A 109 33.44 -10.69 11.18
CA PHE A 109 32.37 -10.20 10.32
C PHE A 109 32.06 -11.15 9.17
N ALA A 110 32.88 -12.19 8.97
CA ALA A 110 32.66 -13.21 7.96
C ALA A 110 31.31 -13.89 8.24
N PRO A 111 30.39 -13.92 7.25
CA PRO A 111 29.20 -14.72 7.39
C PRO A 111 29.61 -16.19 7.56
N PRO A 112 28.87 -17.00 8.34
CA PRO A 112 29.13 -18.43 8.45
C PRO A 112 29.36 -19.05 7.06
N ALA A 113 30.41 -19.87 6.96
CA ALA A 113 30.92 -20.36 5.67
C ALA A 113 29.91 -21.23 4.91
N ASP A 114 28.93 -21.77 5.62
CA ASP A 114 27.89 -22.69 5.19
C ASP A 114 26.58 -22.00 4.78
N LEU A 115 26.46 -20.67 4.93
CA LEU A 115 25.26 -19.96 4.50
C LEU A 115 25.22 -19.83 2.96
N PRO A 116 24.03 -19.99 2.34
CA PRO A 116 23.83 -19.64 0.94
C PRO A 116 24.27 -18.19 0.68
N ARG A 117 25.06 -17.98 -0.36
CA ARG A 117 25.51 -16.66 -0.78
C ARG A 117 24.98 -16.37 -2.17
N GLN A 118 24.45 -15.18 -2.34
CA GLN A 118 23.97 -14.68 -3.62
C GLN A 118 24.64 -13.34 -3.90
N ALA A 119 25.18 -13.17 -5.11
CA ALA A 119 25.59 -11.87 -5.59
C ALA A 119 24.35 -11.03 -5.91
N VAL A 120 24.30 -9.80 -5.43
CA VAL A 120 23.20 -8.86 -5.66
C VAL A 120 23.75 -7.52 -6.18
N GLU A 121 22.90 -6.78 -6.88
CA GLU A 121 23.25 -5.44 -7.36
C GLU A 121 23.47 -4.49 -6.18
N GLN A 122 24.66 -3.89 -6.12
CA GLN A 122 25.06 -3.01 -5.03
C GLN A 122 24.12 -1.79 -4.91
N ALA A 123 23.68 -1.24 -6.04
CA ALA A 123 22.78 -0.10 -6.07
C ALA A 123 21.41 -0.41 -5.43
N ASP A 124 20.89 -1.62 -5.65
CA ASP A 124 19.62 -2.05 -5.07
C ASP A 124 19.76 -2.28 -3.56
N LEU A 125 20.86 -2.89 -3.13
CA LEU A 125 21.17 -3.05 -1.70
C LEU A 125 21.27 -1.69 -0.99
N HIS A 126 21.97 -0.71 -1.58
CA HIS A 126 22.07 0.63 -1.02
C HIS A 126 20.70 1.30 -0.88
N ARG A 127 19.82 1.16 -1.88
CA ARG A 127 18.47 1.73 -1.84
C ARG A 127 17.58 1.03 -0.82
N VAL A 128 17.71 -0.29 -0.62
CA VAL A 128 17.04 -1.01 0.47
C VAL A 128 17.43 -0.41 1.83
N PHE A 129 18.73 -0.19 2.07
CA PHE A 129 19.20 0.44 3.31
C PHE A 129 18.69 1.89 3.45
N SER A 130 18.76 2.69 2.38
CA SER A 130 18.23 4.05 2.40
C SER A 130 16.73 4.07 2.71
N ALA A 131 15.93 3.23 2.07
CA ALA A 131 14.49 3.14 2.31
C ALA A 131 14.16 2.72 3.75
N ALA A 132 14.94 1.79 4.33
CA ALA A 132 14.79 1.39 5.73
C ALA A 132 15.06 2.54 6.70
N VAL A 133 16.12 3.33 6.47
CA VAL A 133 16.45 4.52 7.27
C VAL A 133 15.36 5.59 7.12
N THR A 134 14.97 5.91 5.89
CA THR A 134 13.89 6.87 5.64
C THR A 134 12.59 6.46 6.33
N PHE A 135 12.24 5.17 6.29
CA PHE A 135 11.06 4.68 7.00
C PHE A 135 11.14 4.82 8.52
N ALA A 136 12.30 4.55 9.10
CA ALA A 136 12.53 4.77 10.53
C ALA A 136 12.38 6.25 10.89
N LEU A 137 12.89 7.15 10.06
CA LEU A 137 12.75 8.60 10.25
C LEU A 137 11.28 9.06 10.12
N ASP A 138 10.55 8.59 9.10
CA ASP A 138 9.12 8.92 8.91
C ASP A 138 8.23 8.48 10.08
N ARG A 139 8.60 7.39 10.75
CA ARG A 139 7.87 6.89 11.94
C ARG A 139 8.02 7.83 13.12
N VAL A 140 9.15 8.51 13.21
CA VAL A 140 9.56 9.37 14.33
C VAL A 140 9.22 10.83 14.07
N ASP A 141 9.21 11.29 12.82
CA ASP A 141 8.79 12.65 12.46
C ASP A 141 7.26 12.82 12.61
N ASP A 142 6.87 13.74 13.50
CA ASP A 142 5.47 14.08 13.78
C ASP A 142 4.93 15.19 12.85
N ARG A 143 5.76 15.70 11.92
CA ARG A 143 5.43 16.80 11.00
C ARG A 143 4.52 16.40 9.84
N ARG A 144 3.57 15.48 10.05
CA ARG A 144 2.45 15.37 9.11
C ARG A 144 1.62 16.63 9.27
N ARG A 145 1.49 17.42 8.20
CA ARG A 145 0.36 18.36 8.12
C ARG A 145 -0.90 17.54 8.32
N PRO A 146 -1.73 17.85 9.33
CA PRO A 146 -3.06 17.26 9.41
C PRO A 146 -3.71 17.42 8.04
N ARG A 147 -4.29 16.35 7.48
CA ARG A 147 -5.29 16.56 6.43
C ARG A 147 -6.36 17.40 7.11
N GLY A 148 -6.44 18.68 6.73
CA GLY A 148 -7.45 19.56 7.27
C GLY A 148 -8.81 18.89 7.10
N ARG A 149 -9.68 19.00 8.12
CA ARG A 149 -11.12 18.78 7.94
C ARG A 149 -11.66 19.94 7.12
N ASP A 150 -11.25 19.99 5.87
CA ASP A 150 -11.98 20.77 4.90
C ASP A 150 -13.21 19.93 4.61
N GLU A 151 -14.36 20.34 5.13
CA GLU A 151 -15.64 19.70 4.84
C GLU A 151 -16.24 20.27 3.53
N ASP A 152 -15.58 21.26 2.91
CA ASP A 152 -16.05 21.85 1.67
C ASP A 152 -15.93 20.84 0.52
N GLU A 153 -17.09 20.54 -0.08
CA GLU A 153 -17.20 19.70 -1.28
C GLU A 153 -16.58 20.37 -2.51
N LYS A 154 -16.34 21.69 -2.46
CA LYS A 154 -15.77 22.46 -3.57
C LYS A 154 -14.41 21.94 -4.03
N ILE A 155 -14.31 21.68 -5.33
CA ILE A 155 -13.07 21.27 -5.99
C ILE A 155 -12.16 22.48 -6.22
N THR A 156 -11.02 22.49 -5.54
CA THR A 156 -9.97 23.50 -5.66
C THR A 156 -8.82 22.99 -6.51
N LEU A 157 -8.41 23.75 -7.54
CA LEU A 157 -7.25 23.45 -8.37
C LEU A 157 -5.96 23.76 -7.61
N LEU A 158 -5.03 22.80 -7.56
CA LEU A 158 -3.71 22.93 -6.93
C LEU A 158 -2.60 23.13 -7.97
N ALA A 159 -2.62 22.37 -9.06
CA ALA A 159 -1.62 22.43 -10.11
C ALA A 159 -2.20 21.98 -11.46
N ARG A 160 -1.56 22.44 -12.54
CA ARG A 160 -1.83 22.02 -13.92
C ARG A 160 -0.58 21.42 -14.52
N ASP A 161 -0.78 20.39 -15.32
CA ASP A 161 0.27 19.88 -16.20
C ASP A 161 0.56 20.93 -17.27
N PRO A 162 1.83 21.33 -17.49
CA PRO A 162 2.19 22.34 -18.50
C PRO A 162 1.76 21.98 -19.91
N ASP A 163 1.68 20.68 -20.23
CA ASP A 163 1.28 20.20 -21.56
C ASP A 163 -0.25 20.04 -21.71
N GLY A 164 -1.03 20.49 -20.72
CA GLY A 164 -2.49 20.47 -20.74
C GLY A 164 -3.13 19.10 -20.50
N ASN A 165 -2.33 18.07 -20.17
CA ASN A 165 -2.83 16.69 -20.07
C ASN A 165 -3.24 16.30 -18.65
N GLY A 166 -3.24 17.21 -17.68
CA GLY A 166 -3.65 16.90 -16.33
C GLY A 166 -3.91 18.06 -15.38
N LEU A 167 -4.72 17.79 -14.36
CA LEU A 167 -5.03 18.69 -13.25
C LEU A 167 -4.82 17.95 -11.93
N LEU A 168 -4.21 18.62 -10.95
CA LEU A 168 -4.22 18.18 -9.56
C LEU A 168 -5.14 19.09 -8.76
N CYS A 169 -6.11 18.50 -8.07
CA CYS A 169 -7.14 19.18 -7.32
C CYS A 169 -7.21 18.68 -5.88
N ARG A 170 -7.96 19.41 -5.06
CA ARG A 170 -8.33 19.05 -3.69
C ARG A 170 -9.81 19.27 -3.47
N SER A 171 -10.48 18.34 -2.80
CA SER A 171 -11.84 18.47 -2.27
C SER A 171 -11.92 17.64 -0.99
N GLN A 172 -12.62 18.13 0.04
CA GLN A 172 -12.84 17.41 1.30
C GLN A 172 -11.55 16.89 1.97
N GLY A 173 -10.45 17.66 1.88
CA GLY A 173 -9.13 17.24 2.37
C GLY A 173 -8.43 16.12 1.58
N LYS A 174 -9.04 15.61 0.51
CA LYS A 174 -8.51 14.55 -0.37
C LYS A 174 -7.91 15.13 -1.66
N LEU A 175 -6.91 14.45 -2.21
CA LEU A 175 -6.34 14.79 -3.52
C LEU A 175 -7.14 14.11 -4.64
N ILE A 176 -7.30 14.83 -5.74
CA ILE A 176 -7.92 14.35 -6.96
C ILE A 176 -6.98 14.65 -8.12
N LEU A 177 -6.43 13.62 -8.76
CA LEU A 177 -5.62 13.73 -9.96
C LEU A 177 -6.51 13.42 -11.16
N MET A 178 -6.51 14.26 -12.19
CA MET A 178 -7.21 14.04 -13.45
C MET A 178 -6.21 14.10 -14.58
N VAL A 179 -6.14 13.07 -15.43
CA VAL A 179 -5.22 12.99 -16.57
C VAL A 179 -5.94 12.54 -17.84
N SER A 180 -5.58 13.11 -18.99
CA SER A 180 -6.16 12.76 -20.29
C SER A 180 -5.11 12.61 -21.39
N GLY A 181 -5.50 11.99 -22.51
CA GLY A 181 -4.69 11.89 -23.72
C GLY A 181 -4.15 10.48 -23.98
N THR A 182 -3.07 10.40 -24.72
CA THR A 182 -2.33 9.15 -24.99
C THR A 182 -1.71 8.59 -23.69
N PRO A 183 -1.36 7.29 -23.64
CA PRO A 183 -0.73 6.70 -22.46
C PRO A 183 0.55 7.44 -22.03
N LYS A 184 1.35 7.87 -23.01
CA LYS A 184 2.56 8.66 -22.75
C LYS A 184 2.23 10.02 -22.09
N GLN A 185 1.21 10.73 -22.58
CA GLN A 185 0.79 12.01 -22.02
C GLN A 185 0.24 11.85 -20.60
N MET A 186 -0.63 10.88 -20.37
CA MET A 186 -1.19 10.62 -19.03
C MET A 186 -0.10 10.24 -18.03
N GLY A 187 0.85 9.38 -18.43
CA GLY A 187 1.98 8.98 -17.59
C GLY A 187 2.88 10.17 -17.22
N ALA A 188 3.21 11.00 -18.21
CA ALA A 188 3.98 12.20 -17.99
C ALA A 188 3.26 13.21 -17.08
N ALA A 189 1.98 13.49 -17.33
CA ALA A 189 1.17 14.43 -16.53
C ALA A 189 1.03 13.97 -15.08
N GLN A 190 0.74 12.68 -14.86
CA GLN A 190 0.74 12.09 -13.52
C GLN A 190 2.11 12.27 -12.85
N GLY A 191 3.19 11.92 -13.55
CA GLY A 191 4.55 12.07 -13.01
C GLY A 191 4.94 13.50 -12.67
N ALA A 192 4.46 14.49 -13.44
CA ALA A 192 4.71 15.91 -13.19
C ALA A 192 3.94 16.42 -11.97
N LEU A 193 2.64 16.09 -11.90
CA LEU A 193 1.73 16.61 -10.88
C LEU A 193 1.93 16.00 -9.50
N VAL A 194 2.30 14.72 -9.43
CA VAL A 194 2.48 13.98 -8.18
C VAL A 194 3.88 13.39 -8.01
N ARG A 195 4.90 14.02 -8.62
CA ARG A 195 6.31 13.58 -8.64
C ARG A 195 6.80 13.01 -7.32
N ASP A 196 6.75 13.81 -6.27
CA ASP A 196 7.30 13.44 -4.97
C ASP A 196 6.52 12.30 -4.31
N THR A 197 5.20 12.27 -4.52
CA THR A 197 4.32 11.23 -4.00
C THR A 197 4.58 9.91 -4.73
N ALA A 198 4.66 9.94 -6.06
CA ALA A 198 4.96 8.76 -6.88
C ALA A 198 6.35 8.20 -6.57
N ARG A 199 7.37 9.04 -6.46
CA ARG A 199 8.73 8.62 -6.08
C ARG A 199 8.74 7.94 -4.72
N ARG A 200 8.15 8.57 -3.69
CA ARG A 200 8.07 7.97 -2.34
C ARG A 200 7.30 6.65 -2.34
N MET A 201 6.20 6.56 -3.08
CA MET A 201 5.40 5.35 -3.19
C MET A 201 6.21 4.20 -3.81
N ILE A 202 6.87 4.46 -4.94
CA ILE A 202 7.74 3.48 -5.61
C ILE A 202 8.88 3.05 -4.68
N ASP A 203 9.57 3.99 -4.05
CA ASP A 203 10.69 3.68 -3.16
C ASP A 203 10.23 2.83 -1.96
N ARG A 204 9.08 3.18 -1.37
CA ARG A 204 8.51 2.47 -0.22
C ARG A 204 8.13 1.04 -0.57
N VAL A 205 7.48 0.84 -1.72
CA VAL A 205 7.03 -0.46 -2.17
C VAL A 205 8.22 -1.33 -2.60
N VAL A 206 9.03 -0.83 -3.52
CA VAL A 206 10.10 -1.61 -4.16
C VAL A 206 11.25 -1.89 -3.19
N TYR A 207 11.72 -0.87 -2.44
CA TYR A 207 12.89 -1.00 -1.59
C TYR A 207 12.55 -1.22 -0.12
N GLY A 208 11.49 -0.57 0.39
CA GLY A 208 11.04 -0.76 1.76
C GLY A 208 10.42 -2.14 1.97
N VAL A 209 9.32 -2.44 1.27
CA VAL A 209 8.68 -3.75 1.39
C VAL A 209 9.51 -4.84 0.74
N GLY A 210 10.10 -4.59 -0.43
CA GLY A 210 10.99 -5.57 -1.07
C GLY A 210 12.21 -5.94 -0.22
N GLY A 211 12.77 -4.99 0.52
CA GLY A 211 13.82 -5.27 1.50
C GLY A 211 13.34 -6.17 2.65
N ALA A 212 12.18 -5.87 3.23
CA ALA A 212 11.58 -6.68 4.28
C ALA A 212 11.25 -8.11 3.80
N ASP A 213 10.69 -8.22 2.59
CA ASP A 213 10.39 -9.51 1.93
C ASP A 213 11.66 -10.32 1.68
N THR A 214 12.75 -9.67 1.26
CA THR A 214 14.05 -10.32 1.09
C THR A 214 14.54 -10.96 2.38
N VAL A 215 14.50 -10.20 3.49
CA VAL A 215 14.94 -10.68 4.80
C VAL A 215 14.04 -11.81 5.30
N HIS A 216 12.72 -11.69 5.09
CA HIS A 216 11.75 -12.67 5.57
C HIS A 216 11.78 -13.98 4.79
N SER A 217 11.84 -13.90 3.46
CA SER A 217 11.80 -15.07 2.56
C SER A 217 13.18 -15.70 2.32
N GLY A 218 14.27 -14.98 2.60
CA GLY A 218 15.61 -15.37 2.20
C GLY A 218 15.86 -15.34 0.68
N THR A 219 14.91 -14.84 -0.10
CA THR A 219 14.99 -14.72 -1.56
C THR A 219 15.17 -13.26 -1.95
N TRP A 220 16.11 -12.97 -2.86
CA TRP A 220 16.28 -11.60 -3.34
C TRP A 220 15.04 -11.08 -4.07
N PHE A 221 14.40 -10.05 -3.51
CA PHE A 221 13.13 -9.52 -4.02
C PHE A 221 13.18 -9.14 -5.51
N PHE A 222 14.28 -8.56 -5.95
CA PHE A 222 14.42 -8.06 -7.32
C PHE A 222 14.51 -9.19 -8.35
N ASP A 223 15.00 -10.38 -7.96
CA ASP A 223 14.97 -11.57 -8.82
C ASP A 223 13.55 -12.08 -8.97
N ARG A 224 12.75 -12.00 -7.89
CA ARG A 224 11.31 -12.32 -7.93
C ARG A 224 10.57 -11.36 -8.85
N MET A 225 10.81 -10.06 -8.71
CA MET A 225 10.18 -9.05 -9.56
C MET A 225 10.63 -9.18 -11.03
N ALA A 226 11.88 -9.57 -11.27
CA ALA A 226 12.37 -9.87 -12.61
C ALA A 226 11.65 -11.09 -13.23
N GLU A 227 11.39 -12.13 -12.43
CA GLU A 227 10.56 -13.26 -12.88
C GLU A 227 9.12 -12.84 -13.17
N ILE A 228 8.48 -12.12 -12.24
CA ILE A 228 7.10 -11.61 -12.42
C ILE A 228 7.02 -10.79 -13.71
N ARG A 229 7.94 -9.85 -13.90
CA ARG A 229 8.02 -9.07 -15.14
C ARG A 229 8.13 -9.98 -16.36
N ARG A 230 9.09 -10.90 -16.40
CA ARG A 230 9.31 -11.77 -17.56
C ARG A 230 8.07 -12.59 -17.92
N ARG A 231 7.32 -13.07 -16.92
CA ARG A 231 6.13 -13.91 -17.13
C ARG A 231 4.89 -13.11 -17.49
N THR A 232 4.77 -11.89 -16.98
CA THR A 232 3.61 -11.01 -17.24
C THR A 232 3.76 -10.17 -18.50
N GLU A 233 4.98 -9.76 -18.88
CA GLU A 233 5.28 -8.86 -20.00
C GLU A 233 4.64 -9.27 -21.33
N PRO A 234 4.60 -10.56 -21.74
CA PRO A 234 3.91 -10.98 -22.97
C PRO A 234 2.39 -10.72 -22.97
N HIS A 235 1.80 -10.53 -21.80
CA HIS A 235 0.36 -10.35 -21.60
C HIS A 235 -0.02 -8.90 -21.29
N ILE A 236 0.95 -7.99 -21.14
CA ILE A 236 0.70 -6.58 -20.85
C ILE A 236 0.58 -5.81 -22.18
N PRO A 237 -0.56 -5.16 -22.46
CA PRO A 237 -0.69 -4.27 -23.61
C PRO A 237 0.32 -3.15 -23.55
N ARG A 238 1.00 -2.89 -24.68
CA ARG A 238 2.05 -1.88 -24.81
C ARG A 238 1.67 -0.51 -24.24
N ARG A 239 0.41 -0.10 -24.36
CA ARG A 239 -0.11 1.17 -23.83
C ARG A 239 0.15 1.34 -22.32
N PHE A 240 0.07 0.28 -21.54
CA PHE A 240 0.31 0.36 -20.08
C PHE A 240 1.80 0.47 -19.75
N SER A 241 2.65 -0.24 -20.49
CA SER A 241 4.11 -0.09 -20.36
C SER A 241 4.57 1.31 -20.78
N GLU A 242 4.00 1.87 -21.84
CA GLU A 242 4.32 3.23 -22.30
C GLU A 242 3.92 4.32 -21.28
N GLU A 243 2.77 4.17 -20.63
CA GLU A 243 2.37 5.07 -19.55
C GLU A 243 3.29 4.96 -18.33
N CYS A 244 3.64 3.73 -17.95
CA CYS A 244 4.57 3.48 -16.84
C CYS A 244 5.97 4.03 -17.13
N ASP A 245 6.45 3.90 -18.36
CA ASP A 245 7.73 4.45 -18.81
C ASP A 245 7.72 5.99 -18.77
N ALA A 246 6.66 6.63 -19.26
CA ALA A 246 6.53 8.09 -19.23
C ALA A 246 6.43 8.62 -17.79
N LEU A 247 5.71 7.92 -16.92
CA LEU A 247 5.67 8.20 -15.49
C LEU A 247 7.08 8.12 -14.89
N ALA A 248 7.82 7.04 -15.16
CA ALA A 248 9.17 6.83 -14.63
C ALA A 248 10.14 7.94 -15.06
N ASP A 249 10.14 8.26 -16.35
CA ASP A 249 11.00 9.28 -16.95
C ASP A 249 10.72 10.66 -16.32
N THR A 250 9.45 11.03 -16.15
CA THR A 250 9.06 12.32 -15.55
C THR A 250 9.31 12.37 -14.05
N VAL A 251 9.12 11.27 -13.32
CA VAL A 251 9.39 11.20 -11.88
C VAL A 251 10.90 11.15 -11.61
N GLY A 252 11.72 10.73 -12.58
CA GLY A 252 13.16 10.55 -12.44
C GLY A 252 13.52 9.30 -11.61
N VAL A 253 12.77 8.22 -11.81
CA VAL A 253 13.07 6.87 -11.29
C VAL A 253 13.38 5.94 -12.45
N SER A 254 13.96 4.77 -12.19
CA SER A 254 14.20 3.82 -13.28
C SER A 254 12.86 3.24 -13.76
N ARG A 255 12.72 3.03 -15.07
CA ARG A 255 11.55 2.35 -15.66
C ARG A 255 11.30 0.98 -15.03
N ARG A 256 12.39 0.28 -14.66
CA ARG A 256 12.34 -0.99 -13.92
C ARG A 256 11.61 -0.81 -12.58
N ASP A 257 11.98 0.18 -11.78
CA ASP A 257 11.40 0.37 -10.44
C ASP A 257 9.93 0.83 -10.54
N ALA A 258 9.60 1.71 -11.50
CA ALA A 258 8.22 2.12 -11.75
C ALA A 258 7.34 0.93 -12.16
N LEU A 259 7.84 0.08 -13.06
CA LEU A 259 7.14 -1.15 -13.46
C LEU A 259 7.00 -2.11 -12.28
N TYR A 260 8.05 -2.31 -11.49
CA TYR A 260 8.00 -3.17 -10.30
C TYR A 260 6.99 -2.67 -9.27
N GLY A 261 6.91 -1.36 -9.05
CA GLY A 261 5.87 -0.77 -8.19
C GLY A 261 4.45 -1.06 -8.69
N ASN A 262 4.25 -1.13 -10.00
CA ASN A 262 2.95 -1.43 -10.62
C ASN A 262 2.63 -2.93 -10.72
N LEU A 263 3.65 -3.80 -10.73
CA LEU A 263 3.51 -5.27 -10.69
C LEU A 263 3.49 -5.83 -9.26
N PHE A 264 3.87 -5.04 -8.27
CA PHE A 264 3.89 -5.45 -6.87
C PHE A 264 2.56 -6.03 -6.32
N PRO A 265 1.37 -5.52 -6.74
CA PRO A 265 0.10 -6.08 -6.29
C PRO A 265 -0.11 -7.57 -6.63
N GLU A 266 0.67 -8.14 -7.56
CA GLU A 266 0.64 -9.57 -7.90
C GLU A 266 1.05 -10.49 -6.74
N ARG A 267 1.54 -9.91 -5.63
CA ARG A 267 1.99 -10.64 -4.44
C ARG A 267 1.05 -10.55 -3.23
N PHE A 268 -0.15 -9.92 -3.32
CA PHE A 268 -1.01 -9.66 -2.14
C PHE A 268 -2.54 -9.75 -2.37
N HIS A 269 -3.32 -9.80 -1.27
CA HIS A 269 -4.73 -10.22 -1.26
C HIS A 269 -5.69 -9.38 -0.34
N CYS A 270 -6.98 -9.22 -0.68
CA CYS A 270 -7.92 -8.16 -0.16
C CYS A 270 -9.42 -8.61 0.00
N SER A 271 -10.45 -7.71 0.16
CA SER A 271 -11.89 -8.04 0.42
C SER A 271 -12.98 -7.04 -0.10
N GLY A 272 -14.27 -7.44 -0.32
CA GLY A 272 -15.29 -6.61 -1.03
C GLY A 272 -16.72 -7.21 -1.22
N ALA A 273 -17.74 -6.40 -1.56
CA ALA A 273 -19.17 -6.82 -1.66
C ALA A 273 -20.04 -5.88 -2.55
N ALA A 274 -21.15 -6.35 -3.15
CA ALA A 274 -22.14 -5.48 -3.82
C ALA A 274 -23.59 -5.94 -3.64
N LEU A 275 -24.51 -4.97 -3.65
CA LEU A 275 -25.92 -5.09 -3.28
C LEU A 275 -26.79 -4.37 -4.33
N MET A 276 -28.00 -4.87 -4.60
CA MET A 276 -28.93 -4.22 -5.53
C MET A 276 -30.40 -4.44 -5.14
N GLY A 277 -31.35 -3.84 -5.87
CA GLY A 277 -32.76 -4.24 -5.84
C GLY A 277 -33.37 -4.15 -4.44
N ARG A 278 -34.06 -5.20 -3.97
CA ARG A 278 -34.67 -5.15 -2.63
C ARG A 278 -33.63 -5.21 -1.50
N ALA A 279 -32.34 -5.41 -1.78
CA ALA A 279 -31.31 -5.28 -0.76
C ALA A 279 -31.05 -3.81 -0.39
N THR A 280 -31.30 -2.86 -1.28
CA THR A 280 -30.98 -1.44 -1.10
C THR A 280 -32.24 -0.57 -0.97
N ALA A 281 -32.12 0.56 -0.26
CA ALA A 281 -33.19 1.54 -0.19
C ALA A 281 -33.41 2.16 -1.57
N GLY A 282 -34.61 1.98 -2.12
CA GLY A 282 -35.01 2.52 -3.42
C GLY A 282 -34.60 1.67 -4.63
N GLY A 283 -34.00 0.49 -4.46
CA GLY A 283 -33.69 -0.42 -5.58
C GLY A 283 -32.33 -0.22 -6.25
N GLN A 284 -31.59 0.82 -5.86
CA GLN A 284 -30.31 1.22 -6.47
C GLN A 284 -29.19 0.17 -6.30
N VAL A 285 -28.23 0.14 -7.22
CA VAL A 285 -27.01 -0.66 -7.04
C VAL A 285 -26.02 0.05 -6.11
N LEU A 286 -25.59 -0.63 -5.05
CA LEU A 286 -24.52 -0.18 -4.15
C LEU A 286 -23.37 -1.20 -4.12
N HIS A 287 -22.16 -0.74 -4.38
CA HIS A 287 -20.97 -1.59 -4.40
C HIS A 287 -19.96 -1.11 -3.37
N ALA A 288 -19.64 -1.95 -2.38
CA ALA A 288 -18.62 -1.68 -1.38
C ALA A 288 -17.32 -2.46 -1.62
N ARG A 289 -16.19 -1.78 -1.46
CA ARG A 289 -14.88 -2.42 -1.53
C ARG A 289 -14.05 -2.07 -0.29
N VAL A 290 -13.31 -3.06 0.25
CA VAL A 290 -12.45 -2.93 1.43
C VAL A 290 -11.00 -3.32 1.10
N LEU A 291 -10.07 -2.35 1.03
CA LEU A 291 -8.63 -2.67 0.96
C LEU A 291 -8.16 -3.07 2.35
N ASP A 292 -7.61 -4.27 2.52
CA ASP A 292 -6.88 -4.63 3.73
C ASP A 292 -5.40 -4.78 3.37
N TYR A 293 -4.62 -3.69 3.43
CA TYR A 293 -3.27 -3.68 2.88
C TYR A 293 -2.31 -2.76 3.63
N MET A 294 -1.24 -3.34 4.19
CA MET A 294 -0.01 -2.66 4.61
C MET A 294 -0.18 -1.24 5.18
N ARG A 295 -1.24 -0.97 5.95
CA ARG A 295 -1.53 0.37 6.52
C ARG A 295 -0.33 0.94 7.27
N ASP A 296 0.44 0.05 7.89
CA ASP A 296 1.56 0.42 8.73
C ASP A 296 2.81 0.81 7.93
N ILE A 297 2.84 0.64 6.59
CA ILE A 297 3.93 1.17 5.74
C ILE A 297 3.63 2.57 5.19
N ASP A 298 2.54 3.22 5.61
CA ASP A 298 2.21 4.61 5.28
C ASP A 298 1.80 4.90 3.83
N LEU A 299 1.30 3.90 3.10
CA LEU A 299 0.79 4.06 1.73
C LEU A 299 -0.37 5.05 1.63
N GLN A 300 -1.14 5.24 2.71
CA GLN A 300 -2.23 6.21 2.78
C GLN A 300 -1.77 7.66 2.48
N THR A 301 -0.49 7.97 2.60
CA THR A 301 0.07 9.28 2.22
C THR A 301 0.05 9.53 0.72
N ALA A 302 0.05 8.46 -0.08
CA ALA A 302 -0.08 8.51 -1.53
C ALA A 302 -1.53 8.37 -2.01
N ALA A 303 -2.49 8.13 -1.11
CA ALA A 303 -3.88 7.91 -1.47
C ALA A 303 -4.53 9.14 -2.13
N MET A 304 -5.21 8.91 -3.25
CA MET A 304 -5.94 9.92 -4.02
C MET A 304 -7.00 9.30 -4.91
N VAL A 305 -7.97 10.11 -5.33
CA VAL A 305 -8.83 9.75 -6.47
C VAL A 305 -8.08 10.08 -7.73
N GLN A 306 -8.01 9.13 -8.67
CA GLN A 306 -7.39 9.32 -9.98
C GLN A 306 -8.46 9.18 -11.05
N VAL A 307 -8.62 10.17 -11.92
CA VAL A 307 -9.51 10.13 -13.07
C VAL A 307 -8.66 10.05 -14.33
N PHE A 308 -8.87 9.01 -15.10
CA PHE A 308 -8.16 8.74 -16.35
C PHE A 308 -9.14 8.94 -17.52
N MET A 309 -8.70 9.69 -18.51
CA MET A 309 -9.45 9.98 -19.75
C MET A 309 -8.59 9.57 -20.97
N PRO A 310 -8.34 8.27 -21.15
CA PRO A 310 -7.56 7.75 -22.27
C PRO A 310 -8.24 8.02 -23.62
N GLU A 311 -7.44 8.37 -24.63
CA GLU A 311 -7.94 8.49 -26.01
C GLU A 311 -8.54 7.18 -26.53
N GLY A 312 -9.74 7.26 -27.12
CA GLY A 312 -10.42 6.12 -27.74
C GLY A 312 -11.00 5.10 -26.75
N HIS A 313 -11.02 5.42 -25.45
CA HIS A 313 -11.45 4.52 -24.38
C HIS A 313 -12.38 5.24 -23.40
N ASN A 314 -13.08 4.46 -22.58
CA ASN A 314 -13.98 5.01 -21.56
C ASN A 314 -13.18 5.78 -20.50
N ALA A 315 -13.67 6.97 -20.12
CA ALA A 315 -13.14 7.67 -18.96
C ALA A 315 -13.51 6.94 -17.66
N TRP A 316 -12.63 6.95 -16.66
CA TRP A 316 -12.83 6.20 -15.43
C TRP A 316 -12.14 6.82 -14.23
N MET A 317 -12.64 6.54 -13.03
CA MET A 317 -11.99 6.90 -11.78
C MET A 317 -11.55 5.68 -10.98
N SER A 318 -10.44 5.85 -10.27
CA SER A 318 -9.86 4.91 -9.32
C SER A 318 -9.74 5.57 -7.96
N LEU A 319 -10.02 4.81 -6.90
CA LEU A 319 -9.46 5.10 -5.59
C LEU A 319 -8.12 4.37 -5.49
N GLY A 320 -7.02 5.12 -5.61
CA GLY A 320 -5.69 4.58 -5.84
C GLY A 320 -4.59 5.40 -5.17
N TYR A 321 -3.38 5.28 -5.70
CA TYR A 321 -2.17 5.84 -5.10
C TYR A 321 -1.34 6.51 -6.19
N GLY A 322 -0.85 7.73 -5.92
CA GLY A 322 -0.04 8.45 -6.90
C GLY A 322 1.17 7.63 -7.36
N GLY A 323 1.29 7.43 -8.68
CA GLY A 323 2.30 6.55 -9.28
C GLY A 323 1.79 5.15 -9.64
N PHE A 324 0.53 4.83 -9.30
CA PHE A 324 -0.13 3.58 -9.66
C PHE A 324 -0.98 3.75 -10.92
N VAL A 325 -0.58 3.03 -11.97
CA VAL A 325 -1.16 3.03 -13.31
C VAL A 325 -2.34 2.05 -13.40
N GLY A 326 -2.33 0.98 -12.62
CA GLY A 326 -3.42 0.00 -12.53
C GLY A 326 -4.53 0.42 -11.56
N THR A 327 -5.45 -0.51 -11.25
CA THR A 327 -6.51 -0.27 -10.27
C THR A 327 -6.94 -1.54 -9.53
N VAL A 328 -7.51 -1.34 -8.34
CA VAL A 328 -8.17 -2.38 -7.53
C VAL A 328 -9.57 -1.95 -7.06
N THR A 329 -9.97 -0.72 -7.39
CA THR A 329 -11.21 -0.06 -6.93
C THR A 329 -11.55 1.03 -7.92
N ALA A 330 -12.54 0.82 -8.80
CA ALA A 330 -12.82 1.76 -9.87
C ALA A 330 -14.28 1.77 -10.31
N MET A 331 -14.65 2.87 -10.97
CA MET A 331 -15.88 3.01 -11.74
C MET A 331 -15.63 3.83 -13.01
N ASN A 332 -16.21 3.42 -14.14
CA ASN A 332 -16.12 4.17 -15.39
C ASN A 332 -17.35 5.04 -15.68
N GLU A 333 -17.25 5.91 -16.68
CA GLU A 333 -18.31 6.85 -17.07
C GLU A 333 -19.58 6.19 -17.61
N LYS A 334 -19.51 4.90 -17.97
CA LYS A 334 -20.65 4.06 -18.33
C LYS A 334 -21.37 3.50 -17.11
N GLY A 335 -20.85 3.77 -15.92
CA GLY A 335 -21.41 3.29 -14.66
C GLY A 335 -21.17 1.80 -14.48
N LEU A 336 -20.05 1.26 -14.96
CA LEU A 336 -19.53 -0.04 -14.55
C LEU A 336 -18.55 0.18 -13.40
N ALA A 337 -18.73 -0.53 -12.28
CA ALA A 337 -17.86 -0.48 -11.11
C ALA A 337 -17.29 -1.85 -10.75
N VAL A 338 -16.05 -1.85 -10.25
CA VAL A 338 -15.31 -3.05 -9.85
C VAL A 338 -14.63 -2.86 -8.50
N GLY A 339 -14.67 -3.92 -7.70
CA GLY A 339 -13.98 -4.03 -6.43
C GLY A 339 -13.29 -5.37 -6.35
N GLU A 340 -11.99 -5.34 -6.06
CA GLU A 340 -11.15 -6.53 -5.97
C GLU A 340 -10.97 -7.02 -4.53
N ILE A 341 -10.88 -8.34 -4.43
CA ILE A 341 -10.61 -9.16 -3.26
C ILE A 341 -9.52 -10.18 -3.66
N GLY A 342 -8.29 -10.00 -3.24
CA GLY A 342 -7.29 -11.00 -3.63
C GLY A 342 -7.46 -12.35 -2.93
N GLY A 343 -6.93 -13.39 -3.58
CA GLY A 343 -7.07 -14.78 -3.16
C GLY A 343 -5.75 -15.41 -2.74
N ARG A 344 -5.20 -16.31 -3.56
CA ARG A 344 -3.93 -17.01 -3.37
C ARG A 344 -3.17 -17.02 -4.70
N GLY A 345 -2.31 -18.02 -4.92
CA GLY A 345 -1.71 -18.27 -6.23
C GLY A 345 -0.46 -17.47 -6.52
N ASP A 346 0.23 -16.96 -5.48
CA ASP A 346 1.57 -16.38 -5.65
C ASP A 346 2.49 -17.37 -6.41
N GLY A 347 3.16 -16.88 -7.45
CA GLY A 347 3.92 -17.69 -8.39
C GLY A 347 3.18 -18.11 -9.67
N LEU A 348 1.88 -17.83 -9.81
CA LEU A 348 1.10 -18.08 -11.04
C LEU A 348 1.02 -16.81 -11.90
N TRP A 349 2.13 -16.43 -12.55
CA TRP A 349 2.27 -15.12 -13.20
C TRP A 349 2.22 -15.14 -14.74
N ASP A 350 1.87 -16.27 -15.37
CA ASP A 350 1.76 -16.39 -16.83
C ASP A 350 0.42 -15.81 -17.34
N GLY A 351 0.23 -14.51 -17.12
CA GLY A 351 -0.99 -13.80 -17.46
C GLY A 351 -0.85 -12.29 -17.32
N MET A 352 -1.93 -11.59 -17.65
CA MET A 352 -2.03 -10.16 -17.45
C MET A 352 -2.18 -9.86 -15.94
N PRO A 353 -1.34 -8.98 -15.37
CA PRO A 353 -1.45 -8.57 -13.97
C PRO A 353 -2.86 -8.06 -13.66
N MET A 354 -3.40 -8.46 -12.51
CA MET A 354 -4.78 -8.18 -12.12
C MET A 354 -5.09 -6.69 -12.18
N SER A 355 -4.21 -5.85 -11.66
CA SER A 355 -4.44 -4.41 -11.60
C SER A 355 -4.56 -3.76 -12.98
N LEU A 356 -3.80 -4.29 -13.95
CA LEU A 356 -3.83 -3.84 -15.34
C LEU A 356 -5.02 -4.45 -16.09
N MET A 357 -5.39 -5.69 -15.80
CA MET A 357 -6.60 -6.31 -16.35
C MET A 357 -7.86 -5.55 -15.91
N LEU A 358 -7.95 -5.15 -14.64
CA LEU A 358 -9.09 -4.36 -14.16
C LEU A 358 -9.13 -2.97 -14.82
N ARG A 359 -7.97 -2.35 -15.04
CA ARG A 359 -7.90 -1.13 -15.84
C ARG A 359 -8.39 -1.35 -17.27
N ASP A 360 -7.95 -2.41 -17.93
CA ASP A 360 -8.38 -2.76 -19.28
C ASP A 360 -9.91 -3.00 -19.37
N VAL A 361 -10.51 -3.58 -18.32
CA VAL A 361 -11.97 -3.67 -18.18
C VAL A 361 -12.60 -2.27 -18.09
N MET A 362 -12.09 -1.38 -17.24
CA MET A 362 -12.65 -0.02 -17.12
C MET A 362 -12.58 0.78 -18.42
N GLU A 363 -11.50 0.61 -19.19
CA GLU A 363 -11.26 1.31 -20.45
C GLU A 363 -12.09 0.78 -21.64
N ARG A 364 -12.51 -0.49 -21.61
CA ARG A 364 -13.15 -1.16 -22.76
C ARG A 364 -14.58 -1.66 -22.55
N ALA A 365 -15.00 -1.92 -21.32
CA ALA A 365 -16.34 -2.44 -21.04
C ALA A 365 -17.32 -1.34 -20.66
N ASP A 366 -18.55 -1.45 -21.16
CA ASP A 366 -19.64 -0.54 -20.84
C ASP A 366 -20.56 -1.07 -19.72
N ASN A 367 -20.53 -2.38 -19.46
CA ASN A 367 -21.42 -3.08 -18.52
C ASN A 367 -20.77 -4.35 -17.95
N VAL A 368 -21.46 -4.99 -17.00
CA VAL A 368 -20.97 -6.19 -16.30
C VAL A 368 -20.77 -7.37 -17.26
N GLU A 369 -21.63 -7.57 -18.25
CA GLU A 369 -21.52 -8.68 -19.21
C GLU A 369 -20.22 -8.57 -20.02
N GLN A 370 -19.94 -7.40 -20.59
CA GLN A 370 -18.69 -7.14 -21.33
C GLN A 370 -17.47 -7.25 -20.42
N ALA A 371 -17.57 -6.79 -19.16
CA ALA A 371 -16.50 -6.94 -18.19
C ALA A 371 -16.16 -8.42 -17.92
N VAL A 372 -17.19 -9.25 -17.71
CA VAL A 372 -17.03 -10.70 -17.52
C VAL A 372 -16.42 -11.35 -18.76
N GLU A 373 -16.81 -10.94 -19.97
CA GLU A 373 -16.24 -11.45 -21.21
C GLU A 373 -14.74 -11.13 -21.35
N ILE A 374 -14.35 -9.86 -21.09
CA ILE A 374 -12.95 -9.47 -21.06
C ILE A 374 -12.16 -10.32 -20.07
N ILE A 375 -12.65 -10.45 -18.82
CA ILE A 375 -11.97 -11.22 -17.79
C ILE A 375 -11.81 -12.69 -18.20
N LYS A 376 -12.82 -13.31 -18.83
CA LYS A 376 -12.75 -14.69 -19.31
C LYS A 376 -11.76 -14.89 -20.46
N ASN A 377 -11.61 -13.90 -21.33
CA ASN A 377 -10.76 -13.99 -22.52
C ASN A 377 -9.31 -13.54 -22.28
N THR A 378 -9.03 -12.87 -21.17
CA THR A 378 -7.67 -12.46 -20.79
C THR A 378 -6.96 -13.57 -20.00
N PRO A 379 -5.74 -14.01 -20.36
CA PRO A 379 -4.93 -14.86 -19.49
C PRO A 379 -4.72 -14.19 -18.14
N ARG A 380 -5.03 -14.87 -17.03
CA ARG A 380 -5.02 -14.28 -15.68
C ARG A 380 -3.86 -14.80 -14.87
N THR A 381 -3.33 -13.92 -14.02
CA THR A 381 -2.41 -14.27 -12.96
C THR A 381 -3.15 -14.65 -11.67
N CYS A 382 -2.47 -15.39 -10.81
CA CYS A 382 -2.82 -15.70 -9.43
C CYS A 382 -4.30 -16.10 -9.24
N GLU A 383 -4.78 -16.08 -8.00
CA GLU A 383 -6.19 -16.25 -7.68
C GLU A 383 -6.74 -14.94 -7.11
N TYR A 384 -7.83 -14.47 -7.70
CA TYR A 384 -8.49 -13.22 -7.35
C TYR A 384 -10.00 -13.41 -7.35
N HIS A 385 -10.67 -12.55 -6.59
CA HIS A 385 -12.11 -12.45 -6.62
C HIS A 385 -12.52 -11.01 -6.93
N TYR A 386 -13.60 -10.87 -7.67
CA TYR A 386 -14.11 -9.58 -8.09
C TYR A 386 -15.57 -9.48 -7.77
N VAL A 387 -15.98 -8.29 -7.37
CA VAL A 387 -17.36 -7.88 -7.41
C VAL A 387 -17.51 -6.89 -8.55
N LEU A 388 -18.53 -7.08 -9.37
CA LEU A 388 -18.86 -6.24 -10.51
C LEU A 388 -20.29 -5.75 -10.37
N SER A 389 -20.52 -4.52 -10.76
CA SER A 389 -21.85 -3.91 -10.74
C SER A 389 -21.98 -2.84 -11.82
N ASP A 390 -23.17 -2.64 -12.38
CA ASP A 390 -23.40 -1.53 -13.31
C ASP A 390 -24.71 -0.76 -13.09
N ARG A 391 -24.83 0.35 -13.82
CA ARG A 391 -26.01 1.24 -13.79
C ARG A 391 -27.31 0.61 -14.29
N ALA A 392 -27.23 -0.51 -15.02
CA ALA A 392 -28.43 -1.21 -15.50
C ALA A 392 -29.00 -2.15 -14.43
N GLY A 393 -28.33 -2.27 -13.28
CA GLY A 393 -28.73 -3.17 -12.22
C GLY A 393 -27.98 -4.50 -12.24
N ALA A 394 -27.08 -4.77 -13.18
CA ALA A 394 -26.39 -6.05 -13.19
C ALA A 394 -25.35 -6.08 -12.05
N ILE A 395 -25.33 -7.15 -11.25
CA ILE A 395 -24.25 -7.44 -10.30
C ILE A 395 -23.75 -8.88 -10.45
N ARG A 396 -22.44 -9.10 -10.32
CA ARG A 396 -21.81 -10.43 -10.35
C ARG A 396 -20.67 -10.52 -9.34
N ALA A 397 -20.53 -11.68 -8.73
CA ALA A 397 -19.33 -12.07 -7.98
C ALA A 397 -18.52 -13.06 -8.82
N LEU A 398 -17.21 -12.86 -8.90
CA LEU A 398 -16.31 -13.71 -9.68
C LEU A 398 -15.25 -14.30 -8.75
N HIS A 399 -14.95 -15.58 -8.96
CA HIS A 399 -13.75 -16.24 -8.50
C HIS A 399 -12.92 -16.62 -9.72
N CYS A 400 -11.70 -16.10 -9.80
CA CYS A 400 -10.83 -16.22 -10.95
C CYS A 400 -9.48 -16.81 -10.54
N ASN A 401 -9.02 -17.81 -11.27
CA ASN A 401 -7.63 -18.26 -11.28
C ASN A 401 -7.16 -18.40 -12.74
N PRO A 402 -5.91 -18.84 -13.03
CA PRO A 402 -5.44 -18.91 -14.41
C PRO A 402 -6.29 -19.84 -15.28
N GLU A 403 -6.79 -20.93 -14.70
CA GLU A 403 -7.50 -22.01 -15.40
C GLU A 403 -9.00 -21.77 -15.53
N LYS A 404 -9.62 -21.14 -14.53
CA LYS A 404 -11.08 -21.08 -14.38
C LYS A 404 -11.56 -19.71 -13.92
N VAL A 405 -12.69 -19.31 -14.50
CA VAL A 405 -13.52 -18.22 -14.02
C VAL A 405 -14.88 -18.79 -13.59
N THR A 406 -15.17 -18.70 -12.29
CA THR A 406 -16.49 -18.99 -11.72
C THR A 406 -17.24 -17.67 -11.56
N VAL A 407 -18.47 -17.62 -12.06
CA VAL A 407 -19.33 -16.43 -11.98
C VAL A 407 -20.55 -16.78 -11.15
N LEU A 408 -20.82 -16.00 -10.12
CA LEU A 408 -21.99 -16.11 -9.24
C LEU A 408 -22.99 -15.00 -9.57
N ALA A 409 -24.25 -15.40 -9.76
CA ALA A 409 -25.39 -14.52 -9.93
C ALA A 409 -25.88 -13.95 -8.58
N PRO A 410 -26.73 -12.91 -8.58
CA PRO A 410 -27.37 -12.41 -7.35
C PRO A 410 -28.08 -13.55 -6.61
N GLY A 411 -27.88 -13.65 -5.30
CA GLY A 411 -28.52 -14.66 -4.46
C GLY A 411 -28.01 -16.08 -4.63
N GLU A 412 -27.08 -16.33 -5.55
CA GLU A 412 -26.50 -17.64 -5.77
C GLU A 412 -25.69 -18.09 -4.54
N GLN A 413 -26.02 -19.26 -4.01
CA GLN A 413 -25.32 -19.82 -2.85
C GLN A 413 -24.04 -20.52 -3.29
N HIS A 414 -22.98 -20.38 -2.49
CA HIS A 414 -21.72 -21.09 -2.70
C HIS A 414 -21.24 -21.74 -1.39
N PRO A 415 -20.68 -22.97 -1.39
CA PRO A 415 -20.28 -23.67 -0.17
C PRO A 415 -19.26 -22.93 0.71
N LEU A 416 -18.45 -22.04 0.11
CA LEU A 416 -17.46 -21.22 0.81
C LEU A 416 -18.04 -19.92 1.38
N LEU A 417 -19.29 -19.59 1.06
CA LEU A 417 -19.95 -18.38 1.53
C LEU A 417 -21.01 -18.72 2.58
N PRO A 418 -21.28 -17.80 3.53
CA PRO A 418 -22.51 -17.86 4.32
C PRO A 418 -23.73 -17.62 3.42
N LEU A 419 -24.93 -17.58 4.02
CA LEU A 419 -26.15 -17.22 3.30
C LEU A 419 -25.95 -15.94 2.49
N VAL A 420 -26.20 -16.01 1.18
CA VAL A 420 -26.20 -14.87 0.27
C VAL A 420 -27.65 -14.42 0.05
N PRO A 421 -28.07 -13.23 0.49
CA PRO A 421 -29.43 -12.74 0.22
C PRO A 421 -29.73 -12.60 -1.28
N GLU A 422 -31.00 -12.78 -1.67
CA GLU A 422 -31.46 -12.90 -3.06
C GLU A 422 -30.97 -11.78 -4.00
N ASP A 423 -31.03 -10.52 -3.55
CA ASP A 423 -30.64 -9.35 -4.34
C ASP A 423 -29.20 -8.86 -4.02
N SER A 424 -28.28 -9.79 -3.74
CA SER A 424 -26.90 -9.45 -3.36
C SER A 424 -25.84 -10.41 -3.89
N VAL A 425 -24.61 -9.93 -3.99
CA VAL A 425 -23.40 -10.75 -4.12
C VAL A 425 -22.38 -10.32 -3.07
N LEU A 426 -21.71 -11.27 -2.41
CA LEU A 426 -20.73 -10.94 -1.39
C LEU A 426 -19.53 -11.89 -1.48
N ILE A 427 -18.33 -11.35 -1.31
CA ILE A 427 -17.09 -12.14 -1.29
C ILE A 427 -16.20 -11.66 -0.15
N SER A 428 -16.01 -12.51 0.84
CA SER A 428 -15.11 -12.19 1.95
C SER A 428 -14.56 -13.47 2.55
N GLY A 429 -13.43 -13.35 3.26
CA GLY A 429 -12.86 -14.48 4.01
C GLY A 429 -13.58 -14.73 5.34
N ASP A 430 -13.74 -16.01 5.68
CA ASP A 430 -14.03 -16.51 7.03
C ASP A 430 -15.19 -15.82 7.77
N ASN A 431 -14.97 -15.44 9.04
CA ASN A 431 -15.95 -14.81 9.92
C ASN A 431 -16.39 -13.42 9.44
N ARG A 432 -15.61 -12.78 8.55
CA ARG A 432 -15.94 -11.48 7.97
C ARG A 432 -17.09 -11.63 6.99
N ALA A 433 -17.10 -12.69 6.18
CA ALA A 433 -18.23 -13.02 5.32
C ALA A 433 -19.51 -13.25 6.13
N LYS A 434 -19.42 -14.04 7.21
CA LYS A 434 -20.57 -14.30 8.10
C LYS A 434 -21.13 -13.01 8.71
N THR A 435 -20.26 -12.12 9.15
CA THR A 435 -20.66 -10.82 9.70
C THR A 435 -21.31 -9.93 8.65
N LEU A 436 -20.71 -9.86 7.46
CA LEU A 436 -21.22 -9.10 6.33
C LEU A 436 -22.61 -9.60 5.93
N SER A 437 -22.76 -10.90 5.72
CA SER A 437 -24.04 -11.54 5.40
C SER A 437 -25.11 -11.23 6.45
N ARG A 438 -24.80 -11.41 7.74
CA ARG A 438 -25.74 -11.09 8.83
C ARG A 438 -26.16 -9.62 8.80
N ARG A 439 -25.22 -8.68 8.67
CA ARG A 439 -25.52 -7.25 8.65
C ARG A 439 -26.34 -6.82 7.43
N ILE A 440 -26.11 -7.45 6.28
CA ILE A 440 -26.95 -7.25 5.09
C ILE A 440 -28.37 -7.73 5.37
N GLN A 441 -28.53 -8.93 5.95
CA GLN A 441 -29.86 -9.47 6.30
C GLN A 441 -30.61 -8.59 7.30
N GLU A 442 -29.94 -8.14 8.37
CA GLU A 442 -30.51 -7.26 9.40
C GLU A 442 -31.03 -5.93 8.84
N ASN A 443 -30.46 -5.47 7.72
CA ASN A 443 -30.77 -4.19 7.10
C ASN A 443 -31.42 -4.33 5.71
N TYR A 444 -31.83 -5.53 5.31
CA TYR A 444 -32.34 -5.81 3.97
C TYR A 444 -33.52 -4.88 3.63
N GLY A 445 -33.48 -4.25 2.44
CA GLY A 445 -34.48 -3.28 1.99
C GLY A 445 -34.33 -1.87 2.57
N ARG A 446 -33.31 -1.63 3.40
CA ARG A 446 -33.05 -0.33 4.05
C ARG A 446 -31.61 0.14 3.89
N ILE A 447 -30.84 -0.45 2.98
CA ILE A 447 -29.42 -0.14 2.79
C ILE A 447 -29.29 1.04 1.81
N ASP A 448 -29.01 2.23 2.34
CA ASP A 448 -28.53 3.39 1.59
C ASP A 448 -26.98 3.48 1.67
N PRO A 449 -26.32 4.45 0.99
CA PRO A 449 -24.87 4.58 1.06
C PRO A 449 -24.32 4.71 2.49
N ALA A 450 -24.97 5.50 3.33
CA ALA A 450 -24.55 5.69 4.73
C ALA A 450 -24.65 4.39 5.53
N LYS A 451 -25.72 3.61 5.32
CA LYS A 451 -25.91 2.31 5.94
C LYS A 451 -24.87 1.30 5.44
N LEU A 452 -24.54 1.30 4.16
CA LEU A 452 -23.52 0.41 3.62
C LEU A 452 -22.13 0.71 4.20
N ILE A 453 -21.79 1.98 4.40
CA ILE A 453 -20.58 2.41 5.12
C ILE A 453 -20.53 1.78 6.52
N GLU A 454 -21.65 1.80 7.27
CA GLU A 454 -21.72 1.15 8.58
C GLU A 454 -21.62 -0.39 8.49
N ILE A 455 -22.22 -1.01 7.47
CA ILE A 455 -22.21 -2.47 7.29
C ILE A 455 -20.78 -2.99 7.10
N ILE A 456 -19.95 -2.28 6.33
CA ILE A 456 -18.58 -2.70 5.99
C ILE A 456 -17.55 -2.35 7.07
N LYS A 457 -17.93 -1.66 8.14
CA LYS A 457 -17.05 -1.45 9.30
C LYS A 457 -16.59 -2.75 9.93
N ARG A 458 -15.60 -2.66 10.80
CA ARG A 458 -15.06 -3.82 11.53
C ARG A 458 -16.18 -4.61 12.24
N PRO A 459 -16.10 -5.95 12.27
CA PRO A 459 -15.00 -6.79 11.80
C PRO A 459 -15.05 -7.17 10.31
N VAL A 460 -15.92 -6.57 9.47
CA VAL A 460 -15.89 -6.84 8.02
C VAL A 460 -14.60 -6.30 7.42
N ALA A 461 -14.29 -5.03 7.68
CA ALA A 461 -12.94 -4.47 7.50
C ALA A 461 -11.95 -5.03 8.54
N MET A 462 -10.68 -5.19 8.14
CA MET A 462 -9.60 -5.61 9.03
C MET A 462 -8.92 -4.42 9.71
N GLN A 463 -8.00 -4.69 10.64
CA GLN A 463 -7.14 -3.64 11.23
C GLN A 463 -6.24 -2.95 10.20
N SER A 464 -5.86 -3.71 9.17
CA SER A 464 -5.05 -3.24 8.03
C SER A 464 -5.86 -2.48 6.99
N ASN A 465 -7.11 -2.12 7.28
CA ASN A 465 -7.99 -1.51 6.30
C ASN A 465 -7.45 -0.15 5.83
N LEU A 466 -6.99 -0.10 4.57
CA LEU A 466 -6.22 1.00 3.99
C LEU A 466 -7.10 1.98 3.23
N HIS A 467 -8.10 1.51 2.48
CA HIS A 467 -9.12 2.37 1.89
C HIS A 467 -10.44 1.64 1.70
N ASN A 468 -11.53 2.39 1.77
CA ASN A 468 -12.88 1.91 1.48
C ASN A 468 -13.53 2.78 0.41
N ALA A 469 -14.32 2.16 -0.46
CA ALA A 469 -15.17 2.85 -1.41
C ALA A 469 -16.58 2.24 -1.41
N VAL A 470 -17.58 3.08 -1.54
CA VAL A 470 -18.97 2.73 -1.85
C VAL A 470 -19.33 3.45 -3.15
N PHE A 471 -19.77 2.70 -4.17
CA PHE A 471 -20.20 3.26 -5.45
C PHE A 471 -21.72 3.21 -5.60
N ALA A 472 -22.28 4.24 -6.24
CA ALA A 472 -23.62 4.23 -6.83
C ALA A 472 -23.49 4.40 -8.35
N PRO A 473 -23.50 3.30 -9.14
CA PRO A 473 -23.18 3.36 -10.57
C PRO A 473 -24.19 4.12 -11.44
N GLU A 474 -25.45 4.18 -11.00
CA GLU A 474 -26.53 4.93 -11.66
C GLU A 474 -26.25 6.45 -11.65
N THR A 475 -25.77 6.96 -10.51
CA THR A 475 -25.50 8.40 -10.31
C THR A 475 -24.05 8.77 -10.54
N LEU A 476 -23.17 7.78 -10.75
CA LEU A 476 -21.72 7.94 -10.87
C LEU A 476 -21.05 8.51 -9.61
N GLU A 477 -21.61 8.23 -8.44
CA GLU A 477 -21.09 8.68 -7.15
C GLU A 477 -20.17 7.66 -6.51
N MET A 478 -19.14 8.14 -5.82
CA MET A 478 -18.28 7.35 -4.94
C MET A 478 -18.15 8.05 -3.59
N TRP A 479 -18.49 7.33 -2.52
CA TRP A 479 -18.12 7.68 -1.15
C TRP A 479 -16.87 6.89 -0.77
N PHE A 480 -15.85 7.55 -0.23
CA PHE A 480 -14.59 6.89 0.04
C PHE A 480 -13.85 7.43 1.26
N ALA A 481 -13.06 6.56 1.87
CA ALA A 481 -12.14 6.91 2.95
C ALA A 481 -10.81 6.17 2.76
N ASP A 482 -9.74 6.75 3.30
CA ASP A 482 -8.41 6.15 3.36
C ASP A 482 -7.97 6.18 4.80
N ALA A 483 -7.15 5.21 5.20
CA ALA A 483 -6.68 5.09 6.57
C ALA A 483 -6.00 6.38 7.05
N GLY A 484 -6.24 6.70 8.31
CA GLY A 484 -5.47 7.70 9.02
C GLY A 484 -4.09 7.16 9.40
N ARG A 485 -3.39 7.88 10.28
CA ARG A 485 -2.09 7.42 10.78
C ARG A 485 -2.23 6.19 11.67
N HIS A 486 -3.29 6.14 12.48
CA HIS A 486 -3.49 5.12 13.53
C HIS A 486 -4.87 4.44 13.46
N THR A 487 -5.64 4.80 12.45
CA THR A 487 -7.07 4.54 12.32
C THR A 487 -7.32 3.90 10.95
N PRO A 488 -8.07 2.78 10.89
CA PRO A 488 -8.41 2.14 9.63
C PRO A 488 -9.37 3.02 8.82
N ALA A 489 -9.39 2.85 7.50
CA ALA A 489 -10.22 3.66 6.60
C ALA A 489 -11.72 3.59 6.94
N CYS A 490 -12.21 2.45 7.42
CA CYS A 490 -13.62 2.28 7.78
C CYS A 490 -14.07 3.15 8.97
N ASP A 491 -13.13 3.62 9.78
CA ASP A 491 -13.38 4.49 10.93
C ASP A 491 -13.05 5.97 10.62
N GLU A 492 -12.53 6.25 9.42
CA GLU A 492 -12.23 7.61 8.95
C GLU A 492 -13.45 8.26 8.29
N PRO A 493 -13.52 9.61 8.27
CA PRO A 493 -14.56 10.33 7.54
C PRO A 493 -14.52 9.99 6.05
N TYR A 494 -15.70 9.74 5.47
CA TYR A 494 -15.85 9.50 4.04
C TYR A 494 -16.01 10.83 3.31
N ALA A 495 -15.24 11.01 2.23
CA ALA A 495 -15.46 12.05 1.24
C ALA A 495 -16.35 11.51 0.11
N LYS A 496 -16.99 12.42 -0.63
CA LYS A 496 -17.84 12.09 -1.78
C LYS A 496 -17.34 12.77 -3.05
N VAL A 497 -17.33 12.04 -4.17
CA VAL A 497 -17.11 12.60 -5.51
C VAL A 497 -18.13 12.05 -6.50
N ASN A 498 -18.42 12.82 -7.55
CA ASN A 498 -19.20 12.38 -8.70
C ASN A 498 -18.32 12.39 -9.96
N LEU A 499 -18.20 11.26 -10.65
CA LEU A 499 -17.34 11.17 -11.84
C LEU A 499 -17.77 12.14 -12.95
N ARG A 500 -19.08 12.33 -13.17
CA ARG A 500 -19.57 13.26 -14.18
C ARG A 500 -19.11 14.69 -13.89
N GLU A 501 -19.25 15.14 -12.64
CA GLU A 501 -18.83 16.48 -12.23
C GLU A 501 -17.32 16.67 -12.36
N LEU A 502 -16.52 15.64 -12.08
CA LEU A 502 -15.06 15.69 -12.28
C LEU A 502 -14.69 15.84 -13.77
N LEU A 503 -15.36 15.10 -14.65
CA LEU A 503 -15.15 15.20 -16.09
C LEU A 503 -15.55 16.58 -16.63
N GLU A 504 -16.70 17.11 -16.20
CA GLU A 504 -17.16 18.45 -16.54
C GLU A 504 -16.21 19.53 -16.01
N TYR A 505 -15.71 19.38 -14.77
CA TYR A 505 -14.72 20.27 -14.17
C TYR A 505 -13.43 20.33 -14.97
N TYR A 506 -12.95 19.16 -15.43
CA TYR A 506 -11.76 19.03 -16.27
C TYR A 506 -11.97 19.71 -17.63
N ALA A 507 -13.05 19.38 -18.34
CA ALA A 507 -13.38 19.95 -19.64
C ALA A 507 -13.46 21.49 -19.61
N ALA A 508 -14.19 22.05 -18.64
CA ALA A 508 -14.34 23.50 -18.49
C ALA A 508 -13.03 24.26 -18.24
N ARG A 509 -11.98 23.56 -17.82
CA ARG A 509 -10.66 24.11 -17.49
C ARG A 509 -9.59 23.82 -18.52
N ASN A 510 -9.81 22.87 -19.42
CA ASN A 510 -8.97 22.62 -20.59
C ASN A 510 -9.46 23.40 -21.82
N GLU A 511 -10.77 23.65 -21.96
CA GLU A 511 -11.33 24.40 -23.11
C GLU A 511 -10.96 25.89 -23.12
N ARG A 512 -10.62 26.47 -21.97
CA ARG A 512 -10.31 27.91 -21.88
C ARG A 512 -9.00 28.30 -22.56
N GLU A 513 -8.10 27.36 -22.85
CA GLU A 513 -6.83 27.65 -23.53
C GLU A 513 -6.97 27.70 -25.07
N VAL A 514 -8.03 27.13 -25.65
CA VAL A 514 -8.22 27.16 -27.13
C VAL A 514 -8.80 28.49 -27.62
N LYS A 515 -9.36 29.32 -26.72
CA LYS A 515 -9.98 30.60 -27.10
C LYS A 515 -9.04 31.81 -27.05
N ASP A 516 -7.86 31.70 -26.43
CA ASP A 516 -6.90 32.81 -26.32
C ASP A 516 -5.83 32.80 -27.42
N ASP A 517 -5.90 31.86 -28.38
CA ASP A 517 -4.95 31.70 -29.49
C ASP A 517 -5.61 31.80 -30.90
N LYS A 518 -6.70 32.57 -31.01
CA LYS A 518 -7.35 32.90 -32.29
C LYS A 518 -7.49 34.40 -32.55
#